data_AF-A0A6N2MKS5-F1
#
_entry.id   AF-A0A6N2MKS5-F1
#
_cell.length_a   1.000
_cell.length_b   1.000
_cell.length_c   1.000
_cell.angle_alpha   90.00
_cell.angle_beta   90.00
_cell.angle_gamma   90.00
#
_symmetry.space_group_name_H-M   'P 1'
#
loop_
_entity.id
_entity.type
_entity.pdbx_description
1 polymer ?
#
loop_
_entity_poly.entity_id
_entity_poly.type
_entity_poly.pdbx_seq_one_letter_code
_entity_poly.pdbx_strand_id
1 'polypeptide(L)'
;MRSLSQLLDRVKMDHGNSKIVLSQTRIGIFLSRGKDNANGCRNLKGVYGLKRSGGYSGRATVPMLWDVEKKEVGCNESYDIIEFFNSGLNGLARNPGLDLSPKELKGKIGEWNGVIYPNINNGVYRCGFAQSQDAYDSAVNGLFTTLEVVEDHLTTSRYLCGDTLTLADVCLFTTLIRFDAVYNVLFKCTKKKLIEYPNLHGYLRDIYQMPKVAETCNFSAIMDGYYKVLFPLNPGSICPVMPSGCEHEVLNTPHNRESLSLVNKTMHVSVA
;
A
#
# COMPACT_ATOMS: atom_id res chain seq x y z
N MET A 1 4.06 13.59 -13.14
CA MET A 1 3.71 12.55 -14.14
C MET A 1 4.45 11.24 -13.81
N ARG A 2 3.70 10.14 -13.58
CA ARG A 2 4.14 8.71 -13.57
C ARG A 2 4.84 8.10 -12.32
N SER A 3 4.43 8.35 -11.09
CA SER A 3 5.20 7.91 -9.90
C SER A 3 4.90 6.51 -9.33
N LEU A 4 3.69 5.95 -9.42
CA LEU A 4 3.36 4.67 -8.75
C LEU A 4 3.16 3.48 -9.72
N SER A 5 2.65 3.72 -10.94
CA SER A 5 2.70 2.74 -12.06
C SER A 5 4.09 2.18 -12.28
N GLN A 6 5.06 3.09 -12.28
CA GLN A 6 6.39 2.75 -12.72
C GLN A 6 7.13 1.93 -11.67
N LEU A 7 6.79 2.05 -10.38
CA LEU A 7 7.36 1.20 -9.34
C LEU A 7 6.93 -0.28 -9.49
N LEU A 8 5.76 -0.51 -10.10
CA LEU A 8 5.23 -1.85 -10.39
C LEU A 8 5.60 -2.36 -11.79
N ASP A 9 5.85 -1.48 -12.76
CA ASP A 9 6.44 -1.82 -14.07
C ASP A 9 7.96 -2.05 -14.04
N ARG A 10 8.64 -1.74 -12.93
CA ARG A 10 10.12 -1.74 -12.83
C ARG A 10 10.76 -3.10 -13.14
N VAL A 11 10.01 -4.20 -13.13
CA VAL A 11 10.53 -5.54 -13.44
C VAL A 11 9.52 -6.32 -14.29
N LYS A 12 9.58 -6.16 -15.62
CA LYS A 12 9.34 -7.27 -16.56
C LYS A 12 10.71 -7.86 -16.90
N MET A 13 11.14 -8.87 -16.15
CA MET A 13 12.26 -9.70 -16.55
C MET A 13 11.71 -10.98 -17.17
N ASP A 14 11.87 -11.11 -18.48
CA ASP A 14 11.92 -12.43 -19.10
C ASP A 14 12.92 -12.45 -20.26
N HIS A 15 13.61 -13.58 -20.36
CA HIS A 15 14.58 -14.04 -21.35
C HIS A 15 16.03 -13.54 -21.23
N GLY A 16 16.83 -14.31 -20.46
CA GLY A 16 18.28 -14.45 -20.67
C GLY A 16 19.14 -14.14 -19.45
N ASN A 17 19.37 -15.17 -18.62
CA ASN A 17 20.35 -15.25 -17.52
C ASN A 17 20.21 -14.23 -16.36
N SER A 18 20.20 -14.77 -15.13
CA SER A 18 19.95 -14.08 -13.84
C SER A 18 18.48 -13.66 -13.62
N LYS A 19 17.64 -14.61 -13.17
CA LYS A 19 16.21 -14.37 -12.92
C LYS A 19 15.96 -13.99 -11.46
N ILE A 20 15.73 -12.70 -11.18
CA ILE A 20 14.91 -12.31 -10.02
C ILE A 20 13.46 -12.57 -10.43
N VAL A 21 12.89 -13.69 -10.01
CA VAL A 21 11.45 -13.93 -10.20
C VAL A 21 10.71 -13.16 -9.12
N LEU A 22 10.37 -11.90 -9.43
CA LEU A 22 9.17 -11.33 -8.85
C LEU A 22 8.03 -12.05 -9.56
N SER A 23 7.29 -12.90 -8.86
CA SER A 23 6.12 -13.52 -9.48
C SER A 23 5.16 -12.40 -9.87
N GLN A 24 5.15 -12.03 -11.16
CA GLN A 24 4.07 -11.30 -11.79
C GLN A 24 2.85 -12.21 -11.84
N THR A 25 2.24 -12.43 -10.70
CA THR A 25 0.83 -12.71 -10.63
C THR A 25 0.18 -11.38 -10.34
N ARG A 26 -0.61 -10.91 -11.31
CA ARG A 26 -1.61 -9.84 -11.22
C ARG A 26 -1.83 -9.37 -9.78
N ILE A 27 -1.56 -8.10 -9.52
CA ILE A 27 -1.69 -7.49 -8.20
C ILE A 27 -3.09 -7.80 -7.65
N GLY A 28 -3.06 -8.44 -6.49
CA GLY A 28 -4.12 -9.28 -5.98
C GLY A 28 -3.40 -10.50 -5.40
N ILE A 29 -3.64 -10.79 -4.14
CA ILE A 29 -3.27 -12.09 -3.58
C ILE A 29 -4.15 -13.09 -4.33
N PHE A 30 -3.75 -13.47 -5.54
CA PHE A 30 -4.23 -14.70 -6.13
C PHE A 30 -3.63 -15.79 -5.26
N LEU A 31 -4.46 -16.28 -4.33
CA LEU A 31 -4.60 -17.71 -4.18
C LEU A 31 -5.02 -18.25 -5.55
N SER A 32 -4.11 -18.22 -6.54
CA SER A 32 -4.30 -19.00 -7.74
C SER A 32 -4.50 -20.41 -7.22
N ARG A 33 -5.66 -21.01 -7.50
CA ARG A 33 -5.94 -22.39 -7.11
C ARG A 33 -4.95 -23.25 -7.89
N GLY A 34 -3.76 -23.46 -7.34
CA GLY A 34 -2.63 -23.93 -8.11
C GLY A 34 -1.31 -23.89 -7.36
N LYS A 35 -0.28 -24.41 -8.01
CA LYS A 35 1.10 -24.31 -7.55
C LYS A 35 1.69 -23.01 -8.07
N ASP A 36 2.60 -22.38 -7.33
CA ASP A 36 3.35 -21.23 -7.85
C ASP A 36 4.24 -21.66 -9.01
N ASN A 37 4.37 -20.80 -10.03
CA ASN A 37 5.09 -21.14 -11.25
C ASN A 37 6.61 -21.28 -11.05
N ALA A 38 7.17 -20.63 -10.04
CA ALA A 38 8.60 -20.60 -9.82
C ALA A 38 9.10 -21.84 -9.06
N ASN A 39 8.33 -22.30 -8.08
CA ASN A 39 8.76 -23.33 -7.13
C ASN A 39 7.82 -24.54 -7.04
N GLY A 40 6.64 -24.49 -7.65
CA GLY A 40 5.69 -25.60 -7.64
C GLY A 40 5.01 -25.83 -6.28
N CYS A 41 5.08 -24.87 -5.36
CA CYS A 41 4.48 -24.92 -4.03
C CYS A 41 3.02 -24.43 -4.04
N ARG A 42 2.17 -25.06 -3.20
CA ARG A 42 0.75 -24.71 -3.10
C ARG A 42 0.46 -23.55 -2.15
N ASN A 43 1.41 -23.22 -1.29
CA ASN A 43 1.26 -22.16 -0.30
C ASN A 43 2.62 -21.55 0.05
N LEU A 44 2.57 -20.36 0.64
CA LEU A 44 3.75 -19.57 0.97
C LEU A 44 4.66 -20.27 2.00
N LYS A 45 4.08 -21.01 2.95
CA LYS A 45 4.87 -21.78 3.92
C LYS A 45 5.72 -22.85 3.25
N GLY A 46 5.20 -23.48 2.19
CA GLY A 46 5.95 -24.40 1.33
C GLY A 46 7.14 -23.72 0.67
N VAL A 47 6.95 -22.52 0.11
CA VAL A 47 8.03 -21.73 -0.50
C VAL A 47 9.12 -21.40 0.51
N TYR A 48 8.76 -20.88 1.68
CA TYR A 48 9.70 -20.61 2.78
C TYR A 48 10.43 -21.87 3.29
N GLY A 49 9.84 -23.05 3.08
CA GLY A 49 10.38 -24.35 3.50
C GLY A 49 11.34 -25.01 2.51
N LEU A 50 11.47 -24.53 1.27
CA LEU A 50 12.20 -25.23 0.19
C LEU A 50 13.66 -25.56 0.52
N LYS A 51 14.35 -24.64 1.20
CA LYS A 51 15.76 -24.83 1.60
C LYS A 51 15.92 -25.51 2.96
N ARG A 52 14.84 -25.62 3.75
CA ARG A 52 14.89 -26.06 5.14
C ARG A 52 14.44 -27.51 5.24
N SER A 53 15.39 -28.42 5.43
CA SER A 53 15.16 -29.87 5.59
C SER A 53 14.24 -30.22 6.77
N GLY A 54 14.11 -29.34 7.77
CA GLY A 54 13.14 -29.45 8.88
C GLY A 54 11.85 -28.63 8.71
N GLY A 55 11.63 -28.03 7.54
CA GLY A 55 10.53 -27.11 7.27
C GLY A 55 10.74 -25.70 7.82
N TYR A 56 9.75 -24.82 7.60
CA TYR A 56 9.74 -23.45 8.10
C TYR A 56 8.72 -23.29 9.24
N SER A 57 9.19 -22.85 10.41
CA SER A 57 8.38 -22.65 11.63
C SER A 57 7.97 -21.20 11.87
N GLY A 58 8.52 -20.23 11.11
CA GLY A 58 8.18 -18.82 11.26
C GLY A 58 6.86 -18.44 10.57
N ARG A 59 6.54 -17.14 10.63
CA ARG A 59 5.42 -16.56 9.88
C ARG A 59 5.84 -16.32 8.43
N ALA A 60 5.16 -16.99 7.50
CA ALA A 60 5.36 -16.75 6.07
C ALA A 60 4.54 -15.53 5.66
N THR A 61 5.17 -14.47 5.15
CA THR A 61 4.54 -13.17 4.88
C THR A 61 4.75 -12.71 3.45
N VAL A 62 3.83 -11.88 2.97
CA VAL A 62 4.01 -11.07 1.75
C VAL A 62 4.10 -9.60 2.14
N PRO A 63 4.77 -8.74 1.35
CA PRO A 63 5.56 -9.06 0.16
C PRO A 63 6.85 -9.84 0.48
N MET A 64 7.46 -10.43 -0.55
CA MET A 64 8.68 -11.24 -0.43
C MET A 64 9.54 -11.08 -1.69
N LEU A 65 10.80 -10.71 -1.52
CA LEU A 65 11.86 -10.86 -2.52
C LEU A 65 12.48 -12.25 -2.39
N TRP A 66 12.40 -13.01 -3.48
CA TRP A 66 12.84 -14.39 -3.55
C TRP A 66 14.14 -14.52 -4.35
N ASP A 67 15.15 -15.15 -3.74
CA ASP A 67 16.37 -15.55 -4.43
C ASP A 67 16.12 -16.93 -5.07
N VAL A 68 15.98 -16.93 -6.40
CA VAL A 68 15.65 -18.13 -7.18
C VAL A 68 16.80 -19.13 -7.19
N GLU A 69 18.05 -18.65 -7.19
CA GLU A 69 19.24 -19.49 -7.24
C GLU A 69 19.47 -20.18 -5.90
N LYS A 70 19.38 -19.42 -4.81
CA LYS A 70 19.54 -19.96 -3.46
C LYS A 70 18.28 -20.63 -2.92
N LYS A 71 17.14 -20.45 -3.59
CA LYS A 71 15.81 -20.90 -3.15
C LYS A 71 15.48 -20.47 -1.73
N GLU A 72 15.69 -19.18 -1.44
CA GLU A 72 15.39 -18.61 -0.13
C GLU A 72 14.85 -17.18 -0.21
N VAL A 73 14.29 -16.74 0.92
CA VAL A 73 13.81 -15.36 1.08
C VAL A 73 14.99 -14.44 1.26
N GLY A 74 15.17 -13.48 0.35
CA GLY A 74 16.19 -12.44 0.47
C GLY A 74 15.73 -11.29 1.36
N CYS A 75 14.49 -10.86 1.21
CA CYS A 75 13.87 -9.81 2.04
C CYS A 75 12.36 -10.00 2.08
N ASN A 76 11.73 -9.80 3.24
CA ASN A 76 10.28 -9.77 3.41
C ASN A 76 9.82 -8.55 4.21
N GLU A 77 10.68 -7.54 4.35
CA GLU A 77 10.30 -6.25 4.93
C GLU A 77 9.85 -5.30 3.82
N SER A 78 8.58 -4.95 3.83
CA SER A 78 7.94 -4.20 2.73
C SER A 78 8.59 -2.85 2.45
N TYR A 79 9.04 -2.14 3.49
CA TYR A 79 9.65 -0.82 3.31
C TYR A 79 11.05 -0.93 2.66
N ASP A 80 11.86 -1.88 3.11
CA ASP A 80 13.18 -2.15 2.53
C ASP A 80 13.05 -2.57 1.05
N ILE A 81 12.02 -3.34 0.71
CA ILE A 81 11.75 -3.76 -0.67
C ILE A 81 11.43 -2.54 -1.57
N ILE A 82 10.55 -1.64 -1.13
CA ILE A 82 10.20 -0.46 -1.94
C ILE A 82 11.34 0.56 -2.01
N GLU A 83 12.18 0.67 -0.98
CA GLU A 83 13.40 1.50 -1.01
C GLU A 83 14.44 0.89 -1.98
N PHE A 84 14.62 -0.43 -1.95
CA PHE A 84 15.46 -1.14 -2.92
C PHE A 84 14.94 -0.94 -4.36
N PHE A 85 13.64 -1.04 -4.59
CA PHE A 85 13.08 -0.76 -5.91
C PHE A 85 13.18 0.70 -6.32
N ASN A 86 13.16 1.65 -5.37
CA ASN A 86 13.25 3.07 -5.66
C ASN A 86 14.58 3.46 -6.35
N SER A 87 15.71 2.94 -5.84
CA SER A 87 17.05 3.33 -6.34
C SER A 87 17.96 2.17 -6.73
N GLY A 88 17.81 1.00 -6.11
CA GLY A 88 18.69 -0.16 -6.29
C GLY A 88 18.63 -0.81 -7.68
N LEU A 89 17.56 -0.55 -8.44
CA LEU A 89 17.37 -1.08 -9.81
C LEU A 89 17.42 0.00 -10.89
N ASN A 90 17.94 1.21 -10.61
CA ASN A 90 17.95 2.30 -11.58
C ASN A 90 18.70 1.95 -12.89
N GLY A 91 19.74 1.12 -12.83
CA GLY A 91 20.45 0.65 -14.03
C GLY A 91 19.60 -0.22 -14.98
N LEU A 92 18.49 -0.78 -14.50
CA LEU A 92 17.56 -1.64 -15.27
C LEU A 92 16.19 -0.98 -15.49
N ALA A 93 15.92 0.15 -14.82
CA ALA A 93 14.63 0.78 -14.83
C ALA A 93 14.35 1.49 -16.17
N ARG A 94 13.10 1.44 -16.63
CA ARG A 94 12.63 2.23 -17.79
C ARG A 94 12.52 3.73 -17.50
N ASN A 95 12.61 4.11 -16.23
CA ASN A 95 12.41 5.46 -15.70
C ASN A 95 13.43 5.76 -14.59
N PRO A 96 14.74 5.70 -14.87
CA PRO A 96 15.79 5.80 -13.85
C PRO A 96 15.80 7.15 -13.10
N GLY A 97 15.16 8.19 -13.66
CA GLY A 97 15.02 9.50 -13.03
C GLY A 97 13.87 9.62 -12.03
N LEU A 98 13.03 8.60 -11.86
CA LEU A 98 11.99 8.62 -10.83
C LEU A 98 12.60 8.26 -9.46
N ASP A 99 12.51 9.20 -8.53
CA ASP A 99 12.92 9.02 -7.15
C ASP A 99 11.80 9.44 -6.19
N LEU A 100 11.26 8.48 -5.43
CA LEU A 100 10.25 8.68 -4.38
C LEU A 100 10.86 8.82 -2.99
N SER A 101 12.18 8.71 -2.86
CA SER A 101 12.93 8.89 -1.62
C SER A 101 14.16 9.77 -1.83
N PRO A 102 13.99 10.97 -2.43
CA PRO A 102 15.11 11.86 -2.71
C PRO A 102 15.78 12.27 -1.40
N LYS A 103 17.10 12.47 -1.46
CA LYS A 103 17.94 12.69 -0.27
C LYS A 103 17.45 13.86 0.58
N GLU A 104 16.96 14.91 -0.07
CA GLU A 104 16.49 16.15 0.54
C GLU A 104 15.17 15.95 1.33
N LEU A 105 14.37 14.94 0.96
CA LEU A 105 13.10 14.64 1.62
C LEU A 105 13.19 13.45 2.59
N LYS A 106 14.33 12.74 2.66
CA LYS A 106 14.48 11.55 3.53
C LYS A 106 14.12 11.82 5.00
N GLY A 107 14.53 12.97 5.54
CA GLY A 107 14.17 13.36 6.92
C GLY A 107 12.66 13.48 7.10
N LYS A 108 11.99 14.22 6.22
CA LYS A 108 10.54 14.42 6.24
C LYS A 108 9.74 13.14 5.98
N ILE A 109 10.24 12.26 5.11
CA ILE A 109 9.68 10.92 4.89
C ILE A 109 9.74 10.12 6.20
N GLY A 110 10.88 10.15 6.90
CA GLY A 110 11.06 9.49 8.18
C GLY A 110 10.11 10.00 9.26
N GLU A 111 9.94 11.33 9.35
CA GLU A 111 8.99 11.98 10.27
C GLU A 111 7.55 11.50 10.02
N TRP A 112 7.09 11.54 8.76
CA TRP A 112 5.76 11.06 8.42
C TRP A 112 5.58 9.57 8.68
N ASN A 113 6.54 8.73 8.27
CA ASN A 113 6.51 7.29 8.52
C ASN A 113 6.44 6.97 10.02
N GLY A 114 7.16 7.73 10.85
CA GLY A 114 7.12 7.60 12.31
C GLY A 114 5.73 7.87 12.91
N VAL A 115 4.91 8.67 12.24
CA VAL A 115 3.54 8.99 12.66
C VAL A 115 2.52 8.03 12.04
N ILE A 116 2.57 7.81 10.72
CA ILE A 116 1.56 7.02 9.99
C ILE A 116 1.69 5.52 10.29
N TYR A 117 2.90 4.98 10.46
CA TYR A 117 3.07 3.55 10.64
C TYR A 117 2.43 3.04 11.94
N PRO A 118 2.79 3.54 13.15
CA PRO A 118 2.24 3.02 14.39
C PRO A 118 0.74 3.31 14.57
N ASN A 119 0.24 4.41 14.00
CA ASN A 119 -1.12 4.90 14.28
C ASN A 119 -2.12 4.66 13.15
N ILE A 120 -1.69 4.58 11.89
CA ILE A 120 -2.58 4.35 10.74
C ILE A 120 -2.32 2.95 10.15
N ASN A 121 -1.12 2.69 9.61
CA ASN A 121 -0.84 1.43 8.91
C ASN A 121 -0.98 0.22 9.83
N ASN A 122 -0.34 0.25 11.00
CA ASN A 122 -0.48 -0.77 12.03
C ASN A 122 -1.67 -0.47 12.97
N GLY A 123 -2.10 0.78 13.09
CA GLY A 123 -3.18 1.18 13.98
C GLY A 123 -4.52 0.53 13.66
N VAL A 124 -4.87 0.39 12.38
CA VAL A 124 -6.09 -0.34 11.97
C VAL A 124 -6.05 -1.80 12.39
N TYR A 125 -4.89 -2.47 12.30
CA TYR A 125 -4.73 -3.85 12.77
C TYR A 125 -4.81 -3.93 14.30
N ARG A 126 -4.23 -2.95 15.02
CA ARG A 126 -4.37 -2.87 16.48
C ARG A 126 -5.83 -2.72 16.90
N CYS A 127 -6.65 -1.98 16.14
CA CYS A 127 -8.10 -1.93 16.35
C CYS A 127 -8.73 -3.30 16.11
N GLY A 128 -8.51 -3.89 14.93
CA GLY A 128 -9.16 -5.13 14.53
C GLY A 128 -8.82 -6.33 15.40
N PHE A 129 -7.58 -6.42 15.88
CA PHE A 129 -7.09 -7.55 16.67
C PHE A 129 -7.03 -7.27 18.17
N ALA A 130 -7.55 -6.13 18.64
CA ALA A 130 -7.63 -5.84 20.07
C ALA A 130 -8.33 -6.96 20.84
N GLN A 131 -7.75 -7.37 21.97
CA GLN A 131 -8.27 -8.42 22.84
C GLN A 131 -8.95 -7.86 24.11
N SER A 132 -9.00 -6.54 24.26
CA SER A 132 -9.70 -5.83 25.33
C SER A 132 -10.26 -4.50 24.83
N GLN A 133 -11.27 -3.98 25.54
CA GLN A 133 -11.86 -2.68 25.23
C GLN A 133 -10.84 -1.55 25.32
N ASP A 134 -10.03 -1.52 26.39
CA ASP A 134 -8.98 -0.49 26.57
C ASP A 134 -7.94 -0.49 25.44
N ALA A 135 -7.54 -1.67 24.97
CA ALA A 135 -6.59 -1.78 23.85
C ALA A 135 -7.21 -1.27 22.55
N TYR A 136 -8.48 -1.59 22.31
CA TYR A 136 -9.24 -1.08 21.18
C TYR A 136 -9.40 0.45 21.27
N ASP A 137 -9.84 0.98 22.41
CA ASP A 137 -10.08 2.41 22.63
C ASP A 137 -8.79 3.21 22.46
N SER A 138 -7.66 2.72 22.98
CA SER A 138 -6.35 3.33 22.75
C SER A 138 -5.96 3.34 21.27
N ALA A 139 -6.14 2.22 20.57
CA ALA A 139 -5.78 2.09 19.16
C ALA A 139 -6.66 2.96 18.26
N VAL A 140 -7.98 2.94 18.46
CA VAL A 140 -8.94 3.67 17.62
C VAL A 140 -8.84 5.19 17.86
N ASN A 141 -8.58 5.62 19.10
CA ASN A 141 -8.31 7.03 19.38
C ASN A 141 -7.02 7.50 18.70
N GLY A 142 -5.93 6.73 18.81
CA GLY A 142 -4.67 7.05 18.12
C GLY A 142 -4.82 7.10 16.60
N LEU A 143 -5.58 6.16 16.02
CA LEU A 143 -5.90 6.14 14.59
C LEU A 143 -6.63 7.41 14.15
N PHE A 144 -7.75 7.73 14.78
CA PHE A 144 -8.55 8.88 14.34
C PHE A 144 -7.88 10.22 14.65
N THR A 145 -7.20 10.37 15.78
CA THR A 145 -6.38 11.58 16.04
C THR A 145 -5.33 11.77 14.96
N THR A 146 -4.69 10.69 14.50
CA THR A 146 -3.68 10.79 13.45
C THR A 146 -4.30 11.06 12.08
N LEU A 147 -5.47 10.50 11.77
CA LEU A 147 -6.21 10.83 10.54
C LEU A 147 -6.60 12.31 10.50
N GLU A 148 -7.01 12.92 11.61
CA GLU A 148 -7.26 14.38 11.65
C GLU A 148 -5.98 15.19 11.39
N VAL A 149 -4.83 14.80 11.98
CA VAL A 149 -3.53 15.46 11.71
C VAL A 149 -3.17 15.41 10.22
N VAL A 150 -3.39 14.26 9.58
CA VAL A 150 -3.11 14.11 8.15
C VAL A 150 -4.12 14.89 7.30
N GLU A 151 -5.40 14.88 7.66
CA GLU A 151 -6.44 15.67 7.01
C GLU A 151 -6.11 17.16 7.01
N ASP A 152 -5.73 17.70 8.18
CA ASP A 152 -5.36 19.11 8.35
C ASP A 152 -4.13 19.45 7.51
N HIS A 153 -3.09 18.61 7.53
CA HIS A 153 -1.89 18.81 6.70
C HIS A 153 -2.22 18.85 5.20
N LEU A 154 -3.08 17.93 4.75
CA LEU A 154 -3.45 17.79 3.33
C LEU A 154 -4.39 18.91 2.83
N THR A 155 -4.83 19.82 3.70
CA THR A 155 -5.54 21.05 3.33
C THR A 155 -4.66 22.00 2.52
N THR A 156 -3.37 22.10 2.89
CA THR A 156 -2.44 23.06 2.25
C THR A 156 -1.33 22.39 1.47
N SER A 157 -1.11 21.08 1.67
CA SER A 157 -0.07 20.31 1.00
C SER A 157 -0.68 19.26 0.08
N ARG A 158 -0.19 19.15 -1.17
CA ARG A 158 -0.71 18.14 -2.11
C ARG A 158 -0.41 16.72 -1.63
N TYR A 159 0.79 16.48 -1.11
CA TYR A 159 1.28 15.21 -0.57
C TYR A 159 1.91 15.39 0.82
N LEU A 160 2.25 14.30 1.51
CA LEU A 160 2.82 14.37 2.87
C LEU A 160 4.10 15.20 2.91
N CYS A 161 5.00 14.99 1.94
CA CYS A 161 6.27 15.70 1.92
C CYS A 161 6.23 17.06 1.19
N GLY A 162 5.08 17.51 0.67
CA GLY A 162 4.96 18.74 -0.11
C GLY A 162 4.29 18.49 -1.46
N ASP A 163 4.94 18.92 -2.54
CA ASP A 163 4.38 18.89 -3.90
C ASP A 163 4.67 17.63 -4.70
N THR A 164 5.59 16.81 -4.23
CA THR A 164 6.02 15.57 -4.90
C THR A 164 5.58 14.35 -4.13
N LEU A 165 5.08 13.34 -4.83
CA LEU A 165 4.77 12.03 -4.25
C LEU A 165 6.05 11.37 -3.73
N THR A 166 6.02 10.84 -2.51
CA THR A 166 7.15 10.16 -1.86
C THR A 166 6.77 8.75 -1.39
N LEU A 167 7.73 7.98 -0.89
CA LEU A 167 7.46 6.66 -0.30
C LEU A 167 6.51 6.74 0.91
N ALA A 168 6.51 7.84 1.67
CA ALA A 168 5.55 8.03 2.76
C ALA A 168 4.10 8.02 2.24
N ASP A 169 3.87 8.64 1.07
CA ASP A 169 2.56 8.66 0.43
C ASP A 169 2.13 7.28 -0.05
N VAL A 170 3.07 6.51 -0.60
CA VAL A 170 2.84 5.12 -1.01
C VAL A 170 2.43 4.27 0.18
N CYS A 171 3.14 4.41 1.31
CA CYS A 171 2.81 3.71 2.55
C CYS A 171 1.42 4.08 3.06
N LEU A 172 1.07 5.37 3.11
CA LEU A 172 -0.25 5.81 3.56
C LEU A 172 -1.37 5.33 2.64
N PHE A 173 -1.22 5.51 1.33
CA PHE A 173 -2.20 5.15 0.31
C PHE A 173 -2.71 3.72 0.45
N THR A 174 -1.80 2.76 0.71
CA THR A 174 -2.17 1.35 0.85
C THR A 174 -3.16 1.08 1.99
N THR A 175 -3.12 1.87 3.07
CA THR A 175 -4.11 1.77 4.15
C THR A 175 -5.40 2.47 3.76
N LEU A 176 -5.31 3.68 3.20
CA LEU A 176 -6.47 4.49 2.84
C LEU A 176 -7.39 3.78 1.84
N ILE A 177 -6.84 3.17 0.77
CA ILE A 177 -7.63 2.48 -0.26
C ILE A 177 -8.42 1.27 0.29
N ARG A 178 -8.05 0.74 1.46
CA ARG A 178 -8.72 -0.39 2.13
C ARG A 178 -9.65 0.05 3.26
N PHE A 179 -9.63 1.34 3.62
CA PHE A 179 -10.24 1.81 4.86
C PHE A 179 -11.75 1.58 4.88
N ASP A 180 -12.48 2.14 3.92
CA ASP A 180 -13.94 2.02 3.89
C ASP A 180 -14.40 0.61 3.53
N ALA A 181 -13.69 -0.07 2.63
CA ALA A 181 -14.04 -1.41 2.16
C ALA A 181 -13.81 -2.51 3.21
N VAL A 182 -12.90 -2.31 4.16
CA VAL A 182 -12.48 -3.34 5.11
C VAL A 182 -12.39 -2.79 6.53
N TYR A 183 -11.47 -1.86 6.79
CA TYR A 183 -11.09 -1.52 8.17
C TYR A 183 -12.22 -0.87 8.95
N ASN A 184 -13.02 -0.04 8.29
CA ASN A 184 -14.19 0.61 8.88
C ASN A 184 -15.14 -0.44 9.49
N VAL A 185 -15.46 -1.50 8.75
CA VAL A 185 -16.42 -2.52 9.20
C VAL A 185 -15.74 -3.65 9.98
N LEU A 186 -14.78 -4.35 9.36
CA LEU A 186 -14.19 -5.56 9.94
C LEU A 186 -13.33 -5.26 11.18
N PHE A 187 -12.57 -4.16 11.14
CA PHE A 187 -11.68 -3.76 12.25
C PHE A 187 -12.33 -2.76 13.19
N LYS A 188 -13.62 -2.45 12.98
CA LYS A 188 -14.41 -1.52 13.78
C LYS A 188 -13.84 -0.09 13.79
N CYS A 189 -13.09 0.32 12.76
CA CYS A 189 -12.63 1.70 12.63
C CYS A 189 -13.77 2.62 12.15
N THR A 190 -14.86 2.72 12.93
CA THR A 190 -16.17 3.22 12.48
C THR A 190 -16.46 4.70 12.79
N LYS A 191 -15.58 5.43 13.51
CA LYS A 191 -15.85 6.81 13.94
C LYS A 191 -16.20 7.74 12.79
N LYS A 192 -15.51 7.60 11.66
CA LYS A 192 -15.73 8.37 10.42
C LYS A 192 -15.18 7.57 9.24
N LYS A 193 -15.92 7.51 8.13
CA LYS A 193 -15.47 6.90 6.88
C LYS A 193 -14.45 7.80 6.19
N LEU A 194 -13.57 7.21 5.39
CA LEU A 194 -12.55 7.94 4.65
C LEU A 194 -13.18 8.93 3.65
N ILE A 195 -14.29 8.56 2.99
CA ILE A 195 -15.01 9.47 2.08
C ILE A 195 -15.53 10.75 2.76
N GLU A 196 -15.67 10.75 4.08
CA GLU A 196 -16.11 11.92 4.87
C GLU A 196 -14.96 12.88 5.21
N TYR A 197 -13.73 12.54 4.85
CA TYR A 197 -12.54 13.39 4.96
C TYR A 197 -12.23 14.02 3.59
N PRO A 198 -12.58 15.30 3.35
CA PRO A 198 -12.47 15.88 2.02
C PRO A 198 -11.03 15.88 1.46
N ASN A 199 -10.02 16.18 2.29
CA ASN A 199 -8.63 16.24 1.83
C ASN A 199 -8.02 14.85 1.66
N LEU A 200 -8.20 13.94 2.63
CA LEU A 200 -7.77 12.54 2.55
C LEU A 200 -8.44 11.80 1.39
N HIS A 201 -9.75 11.99 1.18
CA HIS A 201 -10.46 11.38 0.07
C HIS A 201 -10.02 11.97 -1.29
N GLY A 202 -9.79 13.29 -1.35
CA GLY A 202 -9.15 13.91 -2.51
C GLY A 202 -7.75 13.34 -2.77
N TYR A 203 -6.95 13.16 -1.72
CA TYR A 203 -5.59 12.65 -1.78
C TYR A 203 -5.55 11.19 -2.25
N LEU A 204 -6.46 10.36 -1.73
CA LEU A 204 -6.67 8.99 -2.18
C LEU A 204 -6.94 8.95 -3.69
N ARG A 205 -7.88 9.78 -4.17
CA ARG A 205 -8.26 9.86 -5.59
C ARG A 205 -7.13 10.37 -6.47
N ASP A 206 -6.36 11.39 -6.03
CA ASP A 206 -5.17 11.89 -6.74
C ASP A 206 -4.15 10.77 -7.00
N ILE A 207 -3.86 9.94 -5.99
CA ILE A 207 -2.93 8.81 -6.16
C ILE A 207 -3.58 7.69 -6.98
N TYR A 208 -4.85 7.36 -6.75
CA TYR A 208 -5.57 6.30 -7.45
C TYR A 208 -5.63 6.53 -8.97
N GLN A 209 -5.83 7.79 -9.39
CA GLN A 209 -5.94 8.19 -10.79
C GLN A 209 -4.60 8.30 -11.50
N MET A 210 -3.47 8.14 -10.79
CA MET A 210 -2.17 8.06 -11.45
C MET A 210 -2.15 6.83 -12.38
N PRO A 211 -1.46 6.91 -13.54
CA PRO A 211 -1.41 5.80 -14.48
C PRO A 211 -1.07 4.49 -13.80
N LYS A 212 -1.79 3.41 -14.16
CA LYS A 212 -1.70 2.04 -13.65
C LYS A 212 -1.91 1.83 -12.15
N VAL A 213 -2.20 2.85 -11.34
CA VAL A 213 -2.43 2.65 -9.89
C VAL A 213 -3.75 1.93 -9.63
N ALA A 214 -4.81 2.30 -10.35
CA ALA A 214 -6.10 1.63 -10.25
C ALA A 214 -6.00 0.11 -10.53
N GLU A 215 -5.15 -0.31 -11.47
CA GLU A 215 -4.92 -1.73 -11.82
C GLU A 215 -4.33 -2.55 -10.65
N THR A 216 -3.76 -1.87 -9.65
CA THR A 216 -3.17 -2.46 -8.44
C THR A 216 -4.21 -2.67 -7.34
N CYS A 217 -5.38 -2.04 -7.48
CA CYS A 217 -6.41 -1.97 -6.46
C CYS A 217 -7.55 -2.95 -6.74
N ASN A 218 -7.27 -4.25 -6.62
CA ASN A 218 -8.30 -5.28 -6.79
C ASN A 218 -9.18 -5.38 -5.52
N PHE A 219 -10.27 -4.62 -5.47
CA PHE A 219 -11.18 -4.59 -4.31
C PHE A 219 -11.80 -5.94 -3.98
N SER A 220 -12.16 -6.75 -4.98
CA SER A 220 -12.67 -8.10 -4.74
C SER A 220 -11.63 -8.96 -4.03
N ALA A 221 -10.37 -8.96 -4.48
CA ALA A 221 -9.29 -9.70 -3.84
C ALA A 221 -8.94 -9.15 -2.45
N ILE A 222 -9.00 -7.82 -2.27
CA ILE A 222 -8.82 -7.18 -0.96
C ILE A 222 -9.90 -7.70 -0.01
N MET A 223 -11.17 -7.52 -0.33
CA MET A 223 -12.28 -7.90 0.54
C MET A 223 -12.29 -9.40 0.82
N ASP A 224 -12.05 -10.25 -0.18
CA ASP A 224 -11.93 -11.69 0.03
C ASP A 224 -10.79 -12.05 1.00
N GLY A 225 -9.63 -11.41 0.84
CA GLY A 225 -8.47 -11.61 1.71
C GLY A 225 -8.73 -11.27 3.17
N TYR A 226 -9.58 -10.28 3.46
CA TYR A 226 -9.92 -9.92 4.84
C TYR A 226 -11.13 -10.68 5.37
N TYR A 227 -12.24 -10.71 4.64
CA TYR A 227 -13.49 -11.27 5.17
C TYR A 227 -13.51 -12.80 5.16
N LYS A 228 -12.77 -13.49 4.28
CA LYS A 228 -12.78 -14.96 4.18
C LYS A 228 -11.56 -15.63 4.81
N VAL A 229 -10.40 -14.96 4.86
CA VAL A 229 -9.14 -15.57 5.31
C VAL A 229 -8.78 -15.15 6.74
N LEU A 230 -9.17 -13.95 7.16
CA LEU A 230 -8.71 -13.37 8.42
C LEU A 230 -9.52 -13.86 9.63
N PHE A 231 -9.15 -15.04 10.12
CA PHE A 231 -9.63 -15.58 11.40
C PHE A 231 -8.92 -14.89 12.59
N PRO A 232 -9.59 -14.64 13.74
CA PRO A 232 -10.95 -15.02 14.12
C PRO A 232 -12.04 -13.97 13.84
N LEU A 233 -11.73 -12.88 13.13
CA LEU A 233 -12.56 -11.67 13.15
C LEU A 233 -13.91 -11.79 12.43
N ASN A 234 -14.04 -12.72 11.48
CA ASN A 234 -15.29 -12.98 10.76
C ASN A 234 -15.56 -14.48 10.58
N PRO A 235 -16.03 -15.20 11.63
CA PRO A 235 -16.22 -16.65 11.56
C PRO A 235 -17.17 -17.11 10.45
N GLY A 236 -18.18 -16.29 10.11
CA GLY A 236 -19.15 -16.60 9.06
C GLY A 236 -18.59 -16.48 7.63
N SER A 237 -17.40 -15.89 7.44
CA SER A 237 -16.80 -15.64 6.13
C SER A 237 -17.70 -14.84 5.14
N ILE A 238 -18.74 -14.18 5.66
CA ILE A 238 -19.64 -13.34 4.87
C ILE A 238 -18.87 -12.08 4.49
N CYS A 239 -18.81 -11.81 3.19
CA CYS A 239 -18.24 -10.58 2.65
C CYS A 239 -19.38 -9.58 2.44
N PRO A 240 -19.33 -8.37 3.04
CA PRO A 240 -20.34 -7.36 2.79
C PRO A 240 -20.27 -6.87 1.33
N VAL A 241 -21.35 -6.26 0.88
CA VAL A 241 -21.32 -5.53 -0.39
C VAL A 241 -20.26 -4.41 -0.31
N MET A 242 -19.55 -4.19 -1.42
CA MET A 242 -18.56 -3.12 -1.49
C MET A 242 -19.25 -1.76 -1.28
N PRO A 243 -18.72 -0.88 -0.43
CA PRO A 243 -19.25 0.47 -0.29
C PRO A 243 -19.19 1.22 -1.63
N SER A 244 -20.24 1.96 -1.98
CA SER A 244 -20.29 2.73 -3.24
C SER A 244 -19.14 3.73 -3.39
N GLY A 245 -18.63 4.26 -2.27
CA GLY A 245 -17.44 5.12 -2.25
C GLY A 245 -16.15 4.46 -2.77
N CYS A 246 -16.11 3.14 -2.87
CA CYS A 246 -14.95 2.38 -3.38
C CYS A 246 -15.10 1.99 -4.86
N GLU A 247 -16.22 2.34 -5.51
CA GLU A 247 -16.43 2.09 -6.93
C GLU A 247 -15.43 2.87 -7.79
N HIS A 248 -15.04 2.29 -8.93
CA HIS A 248 -14.03 2.87 -9.82
C HIS A 248 -14.47 4.25 -10.32
N GLU A 249 -15.76 4.39 -10.64
CA GLU A 249 -16.40 5.62 -11.10
C GLU A 249 -16.28 6.73 -10.04
N VAL A 250 -16.51 6.41 -8.77
CA VAL A 250 -16.39 7.35 -7.65
C VAL A 250 -14.92 7.74 -7.44
N LEU A 251 -14.01 6.76 -7.45
CA LEU A 251 -12.58 7.01 -7.26
C LEU A 251 -11.94 7.78 -8.45
N ASN A 252 -12.55 7.74 -9.63
CA ASN A 252 -12.14 8.49 -10.82
C ASN A 252 -12.73 9.89 -10.92
N THR A 253 -13.60 10.30 -10.00
CA THR A 253 -14.12 11.67 -10.02
C THR A 253 -13.01 12.70 -9.79
N PRO A 254 -13.07 13.90 -10.41
CA PRO A 254 -12.03 14.92 -10.25
C PRO A 254 -11.72 15.24 -8.78
N HIS A 255 -10.43 15.29 -8.43
CA HIS A 255 -9.97 15.53 -7.07
C HIS A 255 -9.50 16.98 -6.82
N ASN A 256 -9.22 17.76 -7.86
CA ASN A 256 -8.82 19.18 -7.82
C ASN A 256 -7.55 19.50 -6.99
N ARG A 257 -6.73 18.49 -6.68
CA ARG A 257 -5.54 18.63 -5.81
C ARG A 257 -4.33 19.21 -6.52
N GLU A 258 -4.34 19.22 -7.84
CA GLU A 258 -3.36 19.91 -8.68
C GLU A 258 -3.31 21.43 -8.41
N SER A 259 -4.40 22.02 -7.92
CA SER A 259 -4.43 23.44 -7.49
C SER A 259 -3.52 23.74 -6.29
N LEU A 260 -3.19 22.73 -5.48
CA LEU A 260 -2.31 22.86 -4.31
C LEU A 260 -0.82 22.87 -4.69
N SER A 261 -0.47 22.44 -5.91
CA SER A 261 0.93 22.39 -6.36
C SER A 261 1.49 23.80 -6.60
N LEU A 262 2.67 24.09 -6.05
CA LEU A 262 3.40 25.34 -6.23
C LEU A 262 3.73 25.61 -7.71
N VAL A 263 3.95 24.57 -8.52
CA VAL A 263 4.21 24.70 -9.97
C VAL A 263 3.05 25.42 -10.68
N ASN A 264 1.81 25.14 -10.27
CA ASN A 264 0.63 25.80 -10.84
C ASN A 264 0.42 27.22 -10.28
N LYS A 265 0.87 27.49 -9.05
CA LYS A 265 0.86 28.84 -8.48
C LYS A 265 1.85 29.77 -9.21
N THR A 266 3.03 29.27 -9.57
CA THR A 266 4.03 30.07 -10.32
C THR A 266 3.57 30.39 -11.74
N MET A 267 2.88 29.45 -12.42
CA MET A 267 2.33 29.72 -13.76
C MET A 267 1.23 30.78 -13.75
N HIS A 268 0.39 30.85 -12.72
CA HIS A 268 -0.63 31.91 -12.61
C HIS A 268 -0.06 33.29 -12.27
N VAL A 269 1.07 33.38 -11.56
CA VAL A 269 1.74 34.65 -11.23
C VAL A 269 2.54 35.20 -12.42
N SER A 270 2.95 34.34 -13.36
CA SER A 270 3.78 34.73 -14.52
C SER A 270 2.97 35.28 -15.71
N VAL A 271 1.65 35.33 -15.61
CA VAL A 271 0.72 35.74 -16.69
C VAL A 271 -0.13 36.95 -16.26
N ALA A 272 0.29 37.67 -15.21
CA ALA A 272 -0.36 38.88 -14.71
C ALA A 272 0.54 40.11 -14.90
#